data_AF-A0A842TSS5-F1
#
_entry.id   AF-A0A842TSS5-F1
#
_cell.length_a   1.000
_cell.length_b   1.000
_cell.length_c   1.000
_cell.angle_alpha   90.00
_cell.angle_beta   90.00
_cell.angle_gamma   90.00
#
_symmetry.space_group_name_H-M   'P 1'
#
loop_
_entity.id
_entity.type
_entity.pdbx_description
1 polymer ?
#
loop_
_entity_poly.entity_id
_entity_poly.type
_entity_poly.pdbx_seq_one_letter_code
_entity_poly.pdbx_strand_id
1 'polypeptide(L)'
;MILSEIYFGCGGFQFFEAPGDPLLNYSRVFDYVEINSTFYSIPKIETCQRWKEKVSFNPEFFFTIKANYELTHKYKFQPIKESYEIFDKMKKICNELETSILVLQTPKNLQPDKNLIKNIDAFFSSISKDELDLVWEPRGDNWTKLR
;
A
#
# COMPACT_ATOMS: atom_id res chain seq x y z
N MET A 1 -5.87 14.40 26.13
CA MET A 1 -4.99 13.27 25.80
C MET A 1 -5.51 12.68 24.52
N ILE A 2 -4.76 12.78 23.42
CA ILE A 2 -5.08 12.02 22.21
C ILE A 2 -4.60 10.59 22.53
N LEU A 3 -5.54 9.66 22.69
CA LEU A 3 -5.21 8.24 22.74
C LEU A 3 -4.69 7.87 21.36
N SER A 4 -3.43 7.46 21.28
CA SER A 4 -2.89 6.83 20.08
C SER A 4 -3.40 5.39 20.05
N GLU A 5 -4.15 5.04 19.01
CA GLU A 5 -4.54 3.66 18.74
C GLU A 5 -3.36 2.90 18.12
N ILE A 6 -3.17 1.64 18.54
CA ILE A 6 -2.11 0.76 18.05
C ILE A 6 -2.78 -0.47 17.46
N TYR A 7 -2.49 -0.76 16.19
CA TYR A 7 -3.00 -1.91 15.47
C TYR A 7 -1.88 -2.92 15.21
N PHE A 8 -2.19 -4.21 15.33
CA PHE A 8 -1.27 -5.31 15.13
C PHE A 8 -1.63 -6.11 13.87
N GLY A 9 -0.61 -6.45 13.10
CA GLY A 9 -0.77 -7.17 11.85
C GLY A 9 0.57 -7.54 11.20
N CYS A 10 0.47 -8.11 10.00
CA CYS A 10 1.56 -8.75 9.27
C CYS A 10 1.53 -8.37 7.79
N GLY A 11 2.67 -8.57 7.15
CA GLY A 11 2.88 -8.48 5.71
C GLY A 11 2.27 -9.64 4.91
N GLY A 12 0.97 -9.87 5.03
CA GLY A 12 0.26 -10.94 4.34
C GLY A 12 -0.28 -12.02 5.30
N PHE A 13 -1.21 -12.82 4.79
CA PHE A 13 -1.97 -13.82 5.57
C PHE A 13 -1.80 -15.27 5.07
N GLN A 14 -1.03 -15.49 4.00
CA GLN A 14 -0.96 -16.79 3.32
C GLN A 14 -0.31 -17.91 4.14
N PHE A 15 0.56 -17.54 5.08
CA PHE A 15 1.26 -18.47 5.97
C PHE A 15 0.59 -18.60 7.34
N PHE A 16 -0.64 -18.10 7.48
CA PHE A 16 -1.39 -18.25 8.71
C PHE A 16 -1.92 -19.70 8.82
N GLU A 17 -1.20 -20.53 9.57
CA GLU A 17 -1.47 -21.96 9.70
C GLU A 17 -2.71 -22.23 10.55
N ALA A 18 -3.85 -22.38 9.89
CA ALA A 18 -5.11 -22.81 10.50
C ALA A 18 -5.98 -23.55 9.47
N PRO A 19 -6.79 -24.55 9.87
CA PRO A 19 -7.77 -25.17 8.98
C PRO A 19 -8.76 -24.15 8.42
N GLY A 20 -9.06 -24.22 7.11
CA GLY A 20 -10.02 -23.33 6.45
C GLY A 20 -9.36 -22.20 5.66
N ASP A 21 -10.04 -21.06 5.56
CA ASP A 21 -9.56 -19.92 4.76
C ASP A 21 -8.53 -19.09 5.55
N PRO A 22 -7.30 -18.88 5.02
CA PRO A 22 -6.26 -18.17 5.76
C PRO A 22 -6.62 -16.72 6.12
N LEU A 23 -7.27 -15.97 5.23
CA LEU A 23 -7.64 -14.59 5.50
C LEU A 23 -8.73 -14.51 6.58
N LEU A 24 -9.75 -15.37 6.47
CA LEU A 24 -10.82 -15.47 7.47
C LEU A 24 -10.28 -15.80 8.86
N ASN A 25 -9.32 -16.73 8.95
CA ASN A 25 -8.73 -17.12 10.22
C ASN A 25 -7.81 -16.03 10.77
N TYR A 26 -7.02 -15.41 9.89
CA TYR A 26 -6.13 -14.31 10.24
C TYR A 26 -6.89 -13.11 10.81
N SER A 27 -8.01 -12.71 10.19
CA SER A 27 -8.81 -11.55 10.61
C SER A 27 -9.58 -11.74 11.92
N ARG A 28 -9.52 -12.94 12.52
CA ARG A 28 -10.04 -13.20 13.89
C ARG A 28 -9.03 -12.85 14.98
N VAL A 29 -7.76 -12.66 14.63
CA VAL A 29 -6.64 -12.54 15.59
C VAL A 29 -5.96 -11.18 15.50
N PHE A 30 -5.87 -10.61 14.30
CA PHE A 30 -5.16 -9.35 14.05
C PHE A 30 -6.13 -8.25 13.63
N ASP A 31 -5.67 -7.00 13.75
CA ASP A 31 -6.45 -5.81 13.42
C ASP A 31 -6.33 -5.46 11.93
N TYR A 32 -5.20 -5.79 11.30
CA TYR A 32 -5.00 -5.50 9.89
C TYR A 32 -4.07 -6.48 9.18
N VAL A 33 -4.09 -6.43 7.84
CA VAL A 33 -3.11 -7.10 6.99
C VAL A 33 -2.62 -6.21 5.85
N GLU A 34 -1.31 -6.22 5.60
CA GLU A 34 -0.74 -5.60 4.41
C GLU A 34 -0.79 -6.56 3.22
N ILE A 35 -1.49 -6.16 2.16
CA ILE A 35 -1.60 -6.92 0.92
C ILE A 35 -0.31 -6.75 0.09
N ASN A 36 0.71 -7.54 0.43
CA ASN A 36 2.01 -7.51 -0.26
C ASN A 36 1.98 -8.01 -1.71
N SER A 37 1.00 -8.86 -2.08
CA SER A 37 0.90 -9.40 -3.43
C SER A 37 0.66 -8.34 -4.50
N THR A 38 0.04 -7.22 -4.13
CA THR A 38 -0.20 -6.05 -5.00
C THR A 38 1.09 -5.41 -5.50
N PHE A 39 2.21 -5.60 -4.79
CA PHE A 39 3.54 -5.23 -5.24
C PHE A 39 3.89 -5.90 -6.58
N TYR A 40 3.52 -7.16 -6.77
CA TYR A 40 3.86 -7.92 -7.96
C TYR A 40 2.77 -7.90 -9.03
N SER A 41 1.50 -7.93 -8.61
CA SER A 41 0.37 -7.98 -9.53
C SER A 41 -0.84 -7.27 -8.94
N ILE A 42 -1.47 -6.42 -9.74
CA ILE A 42 -2.70 -5.72 -9.34
C ILE A 42 -3.85 -6.75 -9.39
N PRO A 43 -4.54 -7.00 -8.25
CA PRO A 43 -5.64 -7.95 -8.21
C PRO A 43 -6.83 -7.44 -9.02
N LYS A 44 -7.71 -8.38 -9.42
CA LYS A 44 -9.00 -7.99 -9.98
C LYS A 44 -9.93 -7.44 -8.90
N ILE A 45 -10.88 -6.61 -9.28
CA ILE A 45 -11.88 -6.05 -8.37
C ILE A 45 -12.67 -7.15 -7.65
N GLU A 46 -13.05 -8.21 -8.35
CA GLU A 46 -13.80 -9.32 -7.74
C GLU A 46 -12.98 -10.06 -6.68
N THR A 47 -11.64 -10.02 -6.77
CA THR A 47 -10.77 -10.60 -5.73
C THR A 47 -10.81 -9.75 -4.47
N CYS A 48 -10.79 -8.43 -4.61
CA CYS A 48 -10.88 -7.48 -3.50
C CYS A 48 -12.23 -7.58 -2.79
N GLN A 49 -13.33 -7.67 -3.57
CA GLN A 49 -14.68 -7.88 -3.03
C GLN A 49 -14.78 -9.14 -2.19
N ARG A 50 -14.23 -10.25 -2.68
CA ARG A 50 -14.19 -11.51 -1.92
C ARG A 50 -13.37 -11.41 -0.65
N TRP A 51 -12.26 -10.68 -0.64
CA TRP A 51 -11.48 -10.45 0.58
C TRP A 51 -12.28 -9.64 1.60
N LYS A 52 -12.93 -8.57 1.16
CA LYS A 52 -13.78 -7.72 2.00
C LYS A 52 -14.97 -8.47 2.59
N GLU A 53 -15.66 -9.27 1.77
CA GLU A 53 -16.78 -10.10 2.24
C GLU A 53 -16.34 -11.09 3.33
N LYS A 54 -15.19 -11.75 3.17
CA LYS A 54 -14.65 -12.70 4.16
C LYS A 54 -14.36 -12.06 5.52
N VAL A 55 -13.97 -10.80 5.54
CA VAL A 55 -13.62 -10.10 6.78
C VAL A 55 -14.78 -9.26 7.34
N SER A 56 -15.91 -9.20 6.66
CA SER A 56 -17.08 -8.36 7.04
C SER A 56 -17.65 -8.63 8.44
N PHE A 57 -17.37 -9.80 9.03
CA PHE A 57 -17.75 -10.11 10.41
C PHE A 57 -16.93 -9.31 11.46
N ASN A 58 -15.79 -8.73 11.06
CA ASN A 58 -14.91 -7.92 11.90
C ASN A 58 -14.81 -6.51 11.28
N PRO A 59 -15.70 -5.57 11.66
CA PRO A 59 -15.76 -4.23 11.04
C PRO A 59 -14.53 -3.37 11.36
N GLU A 60 -13.78 -3.69 12.41
CA GLU A 60 -12.52 -2.99 12.76
C GLU A 60 -11.33 -3.53 11.97
N PHE A 61 -11.47 -4.67 11.29
CA PHE A 61 -10.40 -5.22 10.46
C PHE A 61 -10.23 -4.41 9.18
N PHE A 62 -9.02 -3.95 8.92
CA PHE A 62 -8.72 -3.22 7.69
C PHE A 62 -7.53 -3.78 6.92
N PHE A 63 -7.41 -3.34 5.68
CA PHE A 63 -6.30 -3.70 4.81
C PHE A 63 -5.32 -2.53 4.73
N THR A 64 -4.04 -2.81 4.52
CA THR A 64 -3.12 -1.82 3.96
C THR A 64 -2.59 -2.34 2.63
N ILE A 65 -2.33 -1.44 1.68
CA ILE A 65 -1.96 -1.84 0.32
C ILE A 65 -0.52 -1.45 0.06
N LYS A 66 0.26 -2.37 -0.50
CA LYS A 66 1.60 -2.04 -0.97
C LYS A 66 1.54 -1.58 -2.41
N ALA A 67 2.09 -0.41 -2.70
CA ALA A 67 2.10 0.08 -4.08
C ALA A 67 2.85 -0.87 -5.01
N ASN A 68 2.32 -1.01 -6.23
CA ASN A 68 2.87 -1.88 -7.23
C ASN A 68 4.33 -1.53 -7.58
N TYR A 69 5.13 -2.56 -7.87
CA TYR A 69 6.53 -2.47 -8.28
C TYR A 69 6.73 -1.48 -9.43
N GLU A 70 5.80 -1.43 -10.39
CA GLU A 70 5.93 -0.54 -11.53
C GLU A 70 6.00 0.93 -11.10
N LEU A 71 5.16 1.35 -10.14
CA LEU A 71 5.15 2.73 -9.66
C LEU A 71 6.44 3.08 -8.89
N THR A 72 6.82 2.23 -7.93
CA THR A 72 7.85 2.56 -6.94
C THR A 72 9.27 2.18 -7.36
N HIS A 73 9.43 1.16 -8.21
CA HIS A 73 10.74 0.63 -8.61
C HIS A 73 11.06 0.84 -10.09
N LYS A 74 10.11 0.56 -10.99
CA LYS A 74 10.33 0.69 -12.44
C LYS A 74 10.30 2.15 -12.88
N TYR A 75 9.21 2.86 -12.59
CA TYR A 75 8.99 4.25 -12.97
C TYR A 75 9.48 5.24 -11.92
N LYS A 76 9.63 4.81 -10.65
CA LYS A 76 10.20 5.62 -9.56
C LYS A 76 9.50 6.98 -9.43
N PHE A 77 8.17 6.98 -9.56
CA PHE A 77 7.33 8.18 -9.55
C PHE A 77 7.69 9.23 -10.61
N GLN A 78 8.30 8.83 -11.73
CA GLN A 78 8.43 9.75 -12.87
C GLN A 78 7.03 10.25 -13.29
N PRO A 79 6.86 11.56 -13.58
CA PRO A 79 5.57 12.14 -13.94
C PRO A 79 5.19 11.81 -15.39
N ILE A 80 5.08 10.52 -15.68
CA ILE A 80 4.71 9.95 -16.98
C ILE A 80 3.36 9.24 -16.86
N LYS A 81 2.71 9.06 -18.01
CA LYS A 81 1.37 8.47 -18.12
C LYS A 81 1.25 7.15 -17.35
N GLU A 82 2.25 6.29 -17.47
CA GLU A 82 2.27 4.96 -16.87
C GLU A 82 2.27 5.02 -15.33
N SER A 83 2.99 5.96 -14.73
CA SER A 83 2.99 6.15 -13.27
C SER A 83 1.59 6.54 -12.78
N TYR A 84 0.92 7.45 -13.47
CA TYR A 84 -0.43 7.87 -13.14
C TYR A 84 -1.44 6.73 -13.31
N GLU A 85 -1.36 5.97 -14.40
CA GLU A 85 -2.23 4.82 -14.63
C GLU A 85 -2.09 3.74 -13.55
N ILE A 86 -0.86 3.46 -13.10
CA ILE A 86 -0.65 2.51 -12.00
C ILE A 86 -1.19 3.09 -10.69
N PHE A 87 -0.93 4.36 -10.39
CA PHE A 87 -1.46 5.00 -9.19
C PHE A 87 -2.99 4.97 -9.14
N ASP A 88 -3.66 5.29 -10.26
CA ASP A 88 -5.13 5.25 -10.35
C ASP A 88 -5.67 3.84 -10.13
N LYS A 89 -4.98 2.81 -10.64
CA LYS A 89 -5.34 1.42 -10.34
C LYS A 89 -5.16 1.11 -8.87
N MET A 90 -4.07 1.53 -8.24
CA MET A 90 -3.85 1.33 -6.80
C MET A 90 -4.92 2.05 -5.97
N LYS A 91 -5.29 3.28 -6.34
CA LYS A 91 -6.39 4.02 -5.71
C LYS A 91 -7.70 3.25 -5.80
N LYS A 92 -8.03 2.67 -6.96
CA LYS A 92 -9.22 1.82 -7.11
C LYS A 92 -9.20 0.59 -6.19
N ILE A 93 -8.05 -0.05 -6.01
CA ILE A 93 -7.91 -1.18 -5.06
C ILE A 93 -8.15 -0.72 -3.62
N CYS A 94 -7.59 0.42 -3.24
CA CYS A 94 -7.78 1.02 -1.91
C CYS A 94 -9.26 1.31 -1.66
N ASN A 95 -9.94 1.94 -2.62
CA ASN A 95 -11.37 2.26 -2.54
C ASN A 95 -12.24 0.99 -2.44
N GLU A 96 -11.95 -0.05 -3.22
CA GLU A 96 -12.72 -1.30 -3.18
C GLU A 96 -12.63 -1.98 -1.81
N LEU A 97 -11.44 -1.92 -1.19
CA LEU A 97 -11.15 -2.49 0.13
C LEU A 97 -11.47 -1.54 1.29
N GLU A 98 -12.02 -0.34 1.01
CA GLU A 98 -12.32 0.69 2.01
C GLU A 98 -11.14 1.03 2.92
N THR A 99 -9.95 1.12 2.34
CA THR A 99 -8.73 1.54 3.05
C THR A 99 -8.12 2.79 2.44
N SER A 100 -7.56 3.66 3.27
CA SER A 100 -6.81 4.83 2.83
C SER A 100 -5.30 4.56 2.71
N ILE A 101 -4.77 3.51 3.34
CA ILE A 101 -3.32 3.38 3.54
C ILE A 101 -2.65 2.70 2.33
N LEU A 102 -1.84 3.47 1.60
CA LEU A 102 -1.01 3.00 0.49
C LEU A 102 0.49 3.16 0.82
N VAL A 103 1.17 2.02 1.01
CA VAL A 103 2.59 1.94 1.36
C VAL A 103 3.46 2.02 0.10
N LEU A 104 4.28 3.06 0.03
CA LEU A 104 5.18 3.39 -1.07
C LEU A 104 6.61 2.97 -0.74
N GLN A 105 6.89 1.66 -0.82
CA GLN A 105 8.23 1.15 -0.60
C GLN A 105 9.12 1.38 -1.81
N THR A 106 10.27 2.04 -1.62
CA THR A 106 11.23 2.34 -2.69
C THR A 106 12.51 1.52 -2.58
N PRO A 107 13.21 1.20 -3.68
CA PRO A 107 14.38 0.34 -3.63
C PRO A 107 15.60 1.03 -3.03
N LYS A 108 16.53 0.24 -2.48
CA LYS A 108 17.77 0.74 -1.86
C LYS A 108 18.62 1.61 -2.79
N ASN A 109 18.59 1.36 -4.09
CA ASN A 109 19.33 2.13 -5.08
C ASN A 109 18.63 3.41 -5.53
N LEU A 110 17.40 3.68 -5.08
CA LEU A 110 16.76 4.97 -5.29
C LEU A 110 17.37 5.96 -4.30
N GLN A 111 18.29 6.79 -4.79
CA GLN A 111 19.02 7.77 -3.99
C GLN A 111 18.47 9.17 -4.29
N PRO A 112 18.33 10.04 -3.27
CA PRO A 112 17.85 11.38 -3.50
C PRO A 112 18.88 12.20 -4.28
N ASP A 113 18.49 12.62 -5.48
CA ASP A 113 19.19 13.66 -6.25
C ASP A 113 18.18 14.73 -6.69
N LYS A 114 18.69 15.88 -7.17
CA LYS A 114 17.85 17.03 -7.52
C LYS A 114 16.78 16.72 -8.58
N ASN A 115 17.12 15.90 -9.58
CA ASN A 115 16.18 15.55 -10.65
C ASN A 115 15.13 14.57 -10.15
N LEU A 116 15.54 13.59 -9.33
CA LEU A 116 14.60 12.65 -8.72
C LEU A 116 13.60 13.36 -7.82
N ILE A 117 14.07 14.24 -6.94
CA ILE A 117 13.20 15.01 -6.02
C ILE A 117 12.20 15.83 -6.84
N LYS A 118 12.67 16.54 -7.88
CA LYS A 118 11.78 17.30 -8.78
C LYS A 118 10.70 16.44 -9.43
N ASN A 119 11.04 15.21 -9.85
CA ASN A 119 10.08 14.29 -10.46
C ASN A 119 9.05 13.78 -9.46
N ILE A 120 9.50 13.40 -8.25
CA ILE A 120 8.64 12.99 -7.14
C ILE A 120 7.68 14.13 -6.79
N ASP A 121 8.19 15.35 -6.61
CA ASP A 121 7.39 16.53 -6.30
C ASP A 121 6.35 16.81 -7.39
N ALA A 122 6.75 16.75 -8.67
CA ALA A 122 5.84 16.95 -9.79
C ALA A 122 4.72 15.89 -9.81
N PHE A 123 5.05 14.62 -9.63
CA PHE A 123 4.09 13.53 -9.59
C PHE A 123 3.11 13.66 -8.42
N PHE A 124 3.61 13.88 -7.21
CA PHE A 124 2.75 14.01 -6.02
C PHE A 124 1.97 15.33 -5.97
N SER A 125 2.39 16.36 -6.71
CA SER A 125 1.63 17.62 -6.83
C SER A 125 0.49 17.52 -7.84
N SER A 126 0.53 16.58 -8.78
CA SER A 126 -0.50 16.42 -9.81
C SER A 126 -1.59 15.41 -9.47
N ILE A 127 -1.37 14.54 -8.48
CA ILE A 127 -2.37 13.55 -8.04
C ILE A 127 -3.23 14.10 -6.90
N SER A 128 -4.54 13.82 -6.92
CA SER A 128 -5.41 14.03 -5.75
C SER A 128 -5.13 12.94 -4.72
N LYS A 129 -4.88 13.38 -3.48
CA LYS A 129 -4.58 12.52 -2.33
C LYS A 129 -5.72 12.48 -1.32
N ASP A 130 -6.86 13.12 -1.61
CA ASP A 130 -7.89 13.48 -0.62
C ASP A 130 -8.56 12.26 0.06
N GLU A 131 -8.21 11.05 -0.34
CA GLU A 131 -8.76 9.78 0.15
C GLU A 131 -7.66 8.76 0.52
N LEU A 132 -6.37 9.10 0.39
CA LEU A 132 -5.26 8.17 0.62
C LEU A 132 -4.20 8.72 1.57
N ASP A 133 -3.89 7.93 2.58
CA ASP A 133 -2.73 8.07 3.44
C ASP A 133 -1.53 7.41 2.77
N LEU A 134 -0.68 8.23 2.15
CA LEU A 134 0.52 7.76 1.47
C LEU A 134 1.67 7.57 2.47
N VAL A 135 2.06 6.32 2.70
CA VAL A 135 3.14 5.97 3.65
C VAL A 135 4.42 5.70 2.88
N TRP A 136 5.40 6.60 2.98
CA TRP A 136 6.69 6.44 2.31
C TRP A 136 7.63 5.52 3.10
N GLU A 137 8.08 4.42 2.49
CA GLU A 137 9.03 3.46 3.10
C GLU A 137 10.34 3.42 2.27
N PRO A 138 11.33 4.28 2.57
CA PRO A 138 12.58 4.31 1.84
C PRO A 138 13.51 3.18 2.30
N ARG A 139 14.09 2.43 1.35
CA ARG A 139 15.15 1.43 1.64
C ARG A 139 16.57 1.98 1.47
N GLY A 140 16.71 3.21 1.00
CA GLY A 140 18.00 3.86 0.79
C GLY A 140 18.47 4.65 2.01
N ASP A 141 19.72 4.48 2.42
CA ASP A 141 20.25 5.09 3.65
C ASP A 141 20.42 6.62 3.56
N ASN A 142 20.48 7.19 2.35
CA ASN A 142 20.70 8.63 2.21
C ASN A 142 19.41 9.46 2.33
N TRP A 143 18.22 8.83 2.36
CA TRP A 143 16.96 9.55 2.60
C TRP A 143 16.86 10.14 4.00
N THR A 144 17.55 9.55 5.00
CA THR A 144 17.56 10.04 6.38
C THR A 144 18.53 11.20 6.62
N LYS A 145 19.47 11.43 5.68
CA LYS A 145 20.49 12.48 5.77
C LYS A 145 20.02 13.85 5.28
N LEU A 146 18.79 13.93 4.75
CA LEU A 146 18.17 15.16 4.25
C LEU A 146 17.36 15.92 5.32
N ARG A 147 17.40 15.47 6.58
CA ARG A 147 16.75 16.14 7.71
C ARG A 147 17.53 17.36 8.18
#